data_AF-T0MPS4-F1
#
_entry.id   AF-T0MPS4-F1
#
_cell.length_a   1.000
_cell.length_b   1.000
_cell.length_c   1.000
_cell.angle_alpha   90.00
_cell.angle_beta   90.00
_cell.angle_gamma   90.00
#
_symmetry.space_group_name_H-M   'P 1'
#
loop_
_entity.id
_entity.type
_entity.pdbx_description
1 polymer ?
#
loop_
_entity_poly.entity_id
_entity_poly.type
_entity_poly.pdbx_seq_one_letter_code
_entity_poly.pdbx_strand_id
1 'polypeptide(L)' 'MGRNTPSLRMEIESIIEEIRKAEKLMSSGNKEIIEDFIRKVKLHIPEGSITSLDPYFVFLLFVLLEIRKEIE' A
#
# COMPACT_ATOMS: atom_id res chain seq x y z
N MET A 1 30.89 3.98 -1.20
CA MET A 1 29.86 3.09 -0.64
C MET A 1 28.50 3.74 -0.90
N GLY A 2 27.88 3.39 -2.04
CA GLY A 2 26.58 3.94 -2.44
C GLY A 2 25.50 3.48 -1.48
N ARG A 3 24.70 4.43 -0.99
CA ARG A 3 23.66 4.21 0.03
C ARG A 3 22.63 3.20 -0.48
N ASN A 4 22.34 2.18 0.32
CA ASN A 4 21.16 1.30 0.18
C ASN A 4 19.88 2.09 0.51
N THR A 5 19.63 3.23 -0.16
CA THR A 5 18.37 3.94 0.01
C THR A 5 17.28 3.09 -0.66
N PRO A 6 16.27 2.62 0.10
CA PRO A 6 15.18 1.83 -0.49
C PRO A 6 14.46 2.64 -1.56
N SER A 7 13.97 1.98 -2.60
CA SER A 7 13.05 2.63 -3.53
C SER A 7 11.67 2.80 -2.88
N LEU A 8 10.88 3.79 -3.31
CA LEU A 8 9.50 3.96 -2.87
C LEU A 8 8.70 2.66 -2.96
N ARG A 9 8.89 1.88 -4.04
CA ARG A 9 8.30 0.55 -4.20
C ARG A 9 8.66 -0.38 -3.05
N MET A 10 9.94 -0.44 -2.66
CA MET A 10 10.39 -1.29 -1.55
C MET A 10 9.79 -0.84 -0.22
N GLU A 11 9.65 0.46 -0.01
CA GLU A 11 9.04 1.01 1.21
C GLU A 11 7.55 0.69 1.27
N ILE A 12 6.81 0.87 0.17
CA ILE A 12 5.39 0.49 0.08
C ILE A 12 5.20 -1.01 0.29
N GLU A 13 6.05 -1.87 -0.30
CA GLU A 13 6.00 -3.31 -0.05
C GLU A 13 6.28 -3.64 1.43
N SER A 14 7.17 -2.91 2.10
CA SER A 14 7.38 -3.05 3.55
C SER A 14 6.13 -2.71 4.36
N ILE A 15 5.43 -1.62 4.00
CA ILE A 15 4.17 -1.22 4.63
C ILE A 15 3.11 -2.32 4.46
N ILE A 16 3.01 -2.88 3.25
CA ILE A 16 2.07 -3.98 2.96
C ILE A 16 2.37 -5.21 3.82
N GLU A 17 3.64 -5.57 3.99
CA GLU A 17 4.03 -6.69 4.85
C GLU A 17 3.73 -6.42 6.34
N GLU A 18 3.81 -5.18 6.80
CA GLU A 18 3.34 -4.80 8.15
C GLU A 18 1.83 -4.98 8.30
N ILE A 19 1.05 -4.57 7.30
CA ILE A 19 -0.40 -4.76 7.28
C ILE A 19 -0.77 -6.24 7.30
N ARG A 20 -0.07 -7.08 6.52
CA ARG A 20 -0.26 -8.55 6.51
C ARG A 20 0.05 -9.21 7.84
N LYS A 21 0.99 -8.68 8.62
CA LYS A 21 1.22 -9.16 9.98
C LYS A 21 0.01 -8.88 10.87
N ALA A 22 -0.61 -7.71 10.73
CA ALA A 22 -1.84 -7.36 11.47
C ALA A 22 -3.06 -8.15 10.98
N GLU A 23 -3.15 -8.41 9.67
CA GLU A 23 -4.21 -9.21 9.04
C GLU A 23 -4.34 -10.61 9.66
N LYS A 24 -3.23 -11.23 10.08
CA LYS A 24 -3.24 -12.55 10.74
C LYS A 24 -4.13 -12.60 11.99
N LEU A 25 -4.29 -11.47 12.68
CA LEU A 25 -5.10 -11.33 13.90
C LEU A 25 -6.58 -11.06 13.62
N MET A 26 -6.98 -10.90 12.36
CA MET A 26 -8.34 -10.53 11.96
C MET A 26 -9.23 -11.74 11.65
N SER A 27 -10.55 -11.53 11.64
CA SER A 27 -11.53 -12.50 11.15
C SER A 27 -11.43 -12.68 9.62
N SER A 28 -11.82 -13.85 9.10
CA SER A 28 -11.65 -14.20 7.68
C SER A 28 -12.22 -13.17 6.70
N GLY A 29 -13.41 -12.63 6.97
CA GLY A 29 -14.02 -11.61 6.10
C GLY A 29 -13.20 -10.33 6.02
N ASN A 30 -12.54 -9.91 7.10
CA ASN A 30 -11.67 -8.73 7.11
C ASN A 30 -10.36 -8.98 6.35
N LYS A 31 -9.88 -10.23 6.34
CA LYS A 31 -8.67 -10.61 5.58
C LYS A 31 -8.87 -10.45 4.09
N GLU A 32 -10.00 -10.94 3.58
CA GLU A 32 -10.34 -10.84 2.15
C GLU A 32 -10.43 -9.38 1.70
N ILE A 33 -11.04 -8.52 2.53
CA ILE A 33 -11.13 -7.08 2.27
C ILE A 33 -9.72 -6.47 2.21
N ILE A 34 -8.84 -6.77 3.17
CA ILE A 34 -7.48 -6.22 3.20
C ILE A 34 -6.65 -6.68 2.00
N GLU A 35 -6.70 -7.96 1.63
CA GLU A 35 -5.96 -8.46 0.47
C GLU A 35 -6.49 -7.85 -0.85
N ASP A 36 -7.79 -7.62 -0.98
CA ASP A 36 -8.34 -6.89 -2.13
C ASP A 36 -7.82 -5.44 -2.18
N PHE A 37 -7.81 -4.74 -1.04
CA PHE A 37 -7.23 -3.39 -0.95
C PHE A 37 -5.74 -3.37 -1.29
N ILE A 38 -4.94 -4.29 -0.75
CA ILE A 38 -3.52 -4.39 -1.05
C ILE A 38 -3.31 -4.60 -2.56
N ARG A 39 -4.09 -5.50 -3.17
CA ARG A 39 -4.03 -5.76 -4.61
C ARG A 39 -4.30 -4.50 -5.43
N LYS A 40 -5.35 -3.75 -5.07
CA LYS A 40 -5.72 -2.50 -5.74
C LYS A 40 -4.65 -1.41 -5.59
N VAL A 41 -4.15 -1.20 -4.37
CA VAL A 41 -3.09 -0.21 -4.09
C VAL A 41 -1.79 -0.51 -4.84
N LYS A 42 -1.43 -1.79 -5.02
CA LYS A 42 -0.25 -2.18 -5.79
C LYS A 42 -0.27 -1.70 -7.24
N LEU A 43 -1.46 -1.52 -7.83
CA LEU A 43 -1.60 -1.00 -9.19
C LEU A 43 -1.13 0.45 -9.32
N HIS A 44 -1.17 1.22 -8.22
CA HIS A 44 -0.81 2.63 -8.19
C HIS A 44 0.66 2.91 -7.84
N ILE A 45 1.41 1.91 -7.35
CA ILE A 45 2.84 2.06 -6.98
C ILE A 45 3.70 2.72 -8.09
N PRO A 46 3.53 2.38 -9.38
CA PRO A 46 4.26 3.06 -10.45
C PRO A 46 3.99 4.57 -10.50
N GLU A 47 2.75 4.99 -10.25
CA GLU A 47 2.33 6.40 -10.26
C GLU A 47 2.92 7.19 -9.08
N GLY A 48 3.19 6.51 -7.96
CA GLY A 48 3.84 7.13 -6.80
C GLY A 48 5.33 7.38 -7.02
N SER A 49 5.96 6.56 -7.87
CA SER A 49 7.42 6.56 -8.07
C SER A 49 7.96 7.83 -8.74
N ILE A 50 7.08 8.66 -9.29
CA ILE A 50 7.40 9.99 -9.85
C ILE A 50 7.26 11.12 -8.83
N THR A 51 6.78 10.82 -7.61
CA THR A 51 6.55 11.81 -6.55
C THR A 51 7.70 11.82 -5.56
N SER A 52 7.94 12.97 -4.91
CA SER A 52 8.88 13.11 -3.78
C SER A 52 8.17 12.97 -2.42
N LEU A 53 6.98 12.37 -2.42
CA LEU A 53 6.16 12.24 -1.22
C LEU A 53 6.62 11.05 -0.37
N ASP A 54 6.33 11.14 0.92
CA ASP A 54 6.56 10.06 1.87
C ASP A 54 5.77 8.78 1.48
N PRO A 55 6.37 7.58 1.51
CA PRO A 55 5.71 6.35 1.11
C PRO A 55 4.45 5.99 1.91
N TYR A 56 4.37 6.30 3.21
CA TYR A 56 3.14 6.10 3.97
C TYR A 56 2.04 7.02 3.47
N PHE A 57 2.38 8.28 3.17
CA PHE A 57 1.42 9.23 2.60
C PHE A 57 0.95 8.80 1.20
N VAL A 58 1.86 8.34 0.35
CA VAL A 58 1.53 7.82 -0.99
C VAL A 58 0.63 6.59 -0.89
N PHE A 59 0.96 5.64 0.00
CA PHE A 59 0.14 4.47 0.26
C PHE A 59 -1.27 4.85 0.70
N LEU A 60 -1.40 5.80 1.65
CA LEU A 60 -2.68 6.29 2.13
C LEU A 60 -3.50 6.94 1.00
N LEU A 61 -2.87 7.75 0.14
CA LEU A 61 -3.55 8.36 -1.01
C LEU A 61 -4.10 7.31 -1.96
N PHE A 62 -3.35 6.24 -2.24
CA PHE A 62 -3.82 5.16 -3.09
C PHE A 62 -5.00 4.40 -2.48
N VAL A 63 -4.97 4.16 -1.17
CA VAL A 63 -6.12 3.58 -0.44
C VAL A 63 -7.35 4.48 -0.60
N LEU A 64 -7.20 5.79 -0.40
CA LEU A 64 -8.32 6.74 -0.52
C LEU A 64 -8.89 6.81 -1.94
N LEU A 65 -8.03 6.75 -2.97
CA LEU A 65 -8.46 6.71 -4.37
C LEU A 65 -9.32 5.48 -4.66
N GLU A 66 -8.91 4.32 -4.15
CA GLU A 66 -9.66 3.06 -4.32
C GLU A 66 -10.99 3.07 -3.58
N ILE A 67 -11.01 3.56 -2.33
CA ILE A 67 -12.26 3.72 -1.58
C ILE A 67 -13.23 4.66 -2.32
N ARG A 68 -12.73 5.77 -2.88
CA ARG A 68 -13.58 6.70 -3.64
C ARG A 68 -14.22 6.04 -4.85
N LYS A 69 -13.49 5.20 -5.59
CA LYS A 69 -14.00 4.48 -6.77
C LYS A 69 -15.11 3.49 -6.43
N GLU A 70 -15.22 3.03 -5.20
CA GLU A 70 -16.31 2.14 -4.76
C GLU A 70 -17.60 2.89 -4.38
N ILE A 71 -17.49 4.20 -4.14
CA ILE A 71 -18.62 5.06 -3.76
C ILE A 71 -19.31 5.66 -5.00
N GLU A 72 -18.56 5.89 -6.08
CA GLU A 72 -19.05 6.37 -7.38
C GLU A 72 -19.55 5.23 -8.27
#